data_AF-A0A520GVM6-F1
#
_entry.id   AF-A0A520GVM6-F1
#
_cell.length_a   1.000
_cell.length_b   1.000
_cell.length_c   1.000
_cell.angle_alpha   90.00
_cell.angle_beta   90.00
_cell.angle_gamma   90.00
#
_symmetry.space_group_name_H-M   'P 1'
#
loop_
_entity.id
_entity.type
_entity.pdbx_description
1 polymer ?
#
loop_
_entity_poly.entity_id
_entity_poly.type
_entity_poly.pdbx_seq_one_letter_code
_entity_poly.pdbx_strand_id
1 'polypeptide(L)' 'MDLFTISRRIIITCSNRLSPCLEQEVAELGFKPVRVFKTGVELEGTLKDCIRLNLNLRCASQVLFSLNEFRAFNAD' A
#
# COMPACT_ATOMS: atom_id res chain seq x y z
N MET A 1 -0.41 21.41 -0.17
CA MET A 1 0.32 20.17 -0.53
C MET A 1 -0.72 19.24 -1.14
N ASP A 2 -0.62 18.94 -2.44
CA ASP A 2 -1.62 18.12 -3.12
C ASP A 2 -1.29 16.63 -2.96
N LEU A 3 -2.11 15.92 -2.18
CA LEU A 3 -1.94 14.48 -1.91
C LEU A 3 -2.12 13.63 -3.17
N PHE A 4 -2.78 14.15 -4.20
CA PHE A 4 -3.02 13.44 -5.45
C PHE A 4 -1.82 13.42 -6.39
N THR A 5 -0.77 14.21 -6.12
CA THR A 5 0.43 14.28 -6.96
C THR A 5 1.69 13.79 -6.25
N ILE A 6 1.65 13.63 -4.93
CA ILE A 6 2.84 13.29 -4.13
C ILE A 6 2.89 11.78 -3.95
N SER A 7 4.04 11.18 -4.31
CA SER A 7 4.32 9.78 -4.03
C SER A 7 4.62 9.59 -2.54
N ARG A 8 3.95 8.62 -1.91
CA ARG A 8 4.17 8.21 -0.52
C ARG A 8 4.05 6.69 -0.39
N ARG A 9 4.46 6.17 0.76
CA ARG A 9 4.30 4.77 1.13
C ARG A 9 2.83 4.37 1.18
N ILE A 10 2.50 3.29 0.49
CA ILE A 10 1.21 2.59 0.52
C ILE A 10 1.45 1.20 1.10
N ILE A 11 0.69 0.84 2.13
CA ILE A 11 0.69 -0.49 2.73
C ILE A 11 -0.62 -1.19 2.36
N ILE A 12 -0.51 -2.33 1.70
CA ILE A 12 -1.63 -3.18 1.36
C ILE A 12 -1.56 -4.42 2.25
N THR A 13 -2.58 -4.65 3.07
CA THR A 13 -2.63 -5.80 3.98
C THR A 13 -3.45 -6.94 3.39
N CYS A 14 -3.15 -8.17 3.79
CA CYS A 14 -3.93 -9.36 3.44
C CYS A 14 -3.82 -10.44 4.53
N SER A 15 -4.74 -11.41 4.50
CA SER A 15 -4.63 -12.60 5.33
C SER A 15 -3.33 -13.37 5.07
N ASN A 16 -2.83 -14.03 6.11
CA ASN A 16 -1.60 -14.83 6.03
C ASN A 16 -1.67 -15.85 4.86
N ARG A 17 -0.58 -15.96 4.09
CA ARG A 17 -0.42 -16.78 2.87
C ARG A 17 -1.07 -16.23 1.59
N LEU A 18 -1.84 -15.14 1.66
CA LEU A 18 -2.36 -14.48 0.45
C LEU A 18 -1.39 -13.48 -0.16
N SER A 19 -0.26 -13.18 0.49
CA SER A 19 0.70 -12.19 0.00
C SER A 19 1.25 -12.46 -1.40
N PRO A 20 1.50 -13.72 -1.85
CA PRO A 20 1.94 -13.96 -3.23
C PRO A 20 0.85 -13.65 -4.27
N CYS A 21 -0.41 -13.98 -3.96
CA CYS A 21 -1.53 -13.64 -4.84
C CYS A 21 -1.74 -12.13 -4.90
N LEU A 22 -1.63 -11.45 -3.75
CA LEU A 22 -1.73 -10.00 -3.69
C LEU A 22 -0.59 -9.32 -4.47
N GLU A 23 0.64 -9.81 -4.34
CA GLU A 23 1.78 -9.34 -5.14
C GLU A 23 1.52 -9.47 -6.64
N GLN A 24 0.95 -10.60 -7.07
CA GLN A 24 0.58 -10.82 -8.46
C GLN A 24 -0.48 -9.82 -8.94
N GLU A 25 -1.57 -9.61 -8.19
CA GLU A 25 -2.61 -8.62 -8.55
C GLU A 25 -2.03 -7.20 -8.64
N VAL A 26 -1.13 -6.83 -7.73
CA VAL A 26 -0.44 -5.53 -7.75
C VAL A 26 0.42 -5.39 -9.01
N ALA A 27 1.16 -6.43 -9.38
CA ALA A 27 1.99 -6.45 -10.59
C ALA A 27 1.15 -6.40 -11.88
N GLU A 28 0.03 -7.12 -11.94
CA GLU A 28 -0.91 -7.10 -13.07
C GLU A 28 -1.56 -5.73 -13.27
N LEU A 29 -1.76 -4.96 -12.20
CA LEU A 29 -2.21 -3.56 -12.25
C LEU A 29 -1.11 -2.58 -12.69
N GLY A 30 0.12 -3.05 -12.91
CA GLY A 30 1.26 -2.25 -13.36
C GLY A 30 2.07 -1.60 -12.24
N PHE A 31 1.83 -1.97 -10.98
CA PHE A 31 2.59 -1.46 -9.84
C PHE A 31 3.75 -2.38 -9.48
N LYS A 32 4.81 -1.81 -8.92
CA LYS A 32 5.99 -2.55 -8.46
C LYS A 32 6.07 -2.50 -6.94
N PRO A 33 5.89 -3.64 -6.25
CA PRO A 33 6.16 -3.74 -4.82
C PRO A 33 7.60 -3.32 -4.48
N VAL A 34 7.75 -2.53 -3.43
CA VAL A 34 9.03 -2.25 -2.79
C VAL A 34 9.41 -3.41 -1.86
N ARG A 35 8.42 -3.97 -1.16
CA ARG A 35 8.61 -5.09 -0.23
C ARG A 35 7.35 -5.93 -0.13
N VAL A 36 7.52 -7.24 -0.04
CA VAL A 36 6.45 -8.20 0.27
C VAL A 36 6.72 -8.81 1.63
N PHE A 37 5.68 -8.94 2.44
CA PHE A 37 5.75 -9.56 3.76
C PHE A 37 4.57 -10.52 3.94
N LYS A 38 4.61 -11.32 5.01
CA LYS A 38 3.68 -12.45 5.23
C LYS A 38 2.20 -12.09 5.15
N THR A 39 1.86 -10.83 5.45
CA THR A 39 0.49 -10.32 5.58
C THR A 39 0.26 -9.09 4.72
N GLY A 40 1.04 -8.89 3.66
CA GLY A 40 0.84 -7.74 2.81
C GLY A 40 2.00 -7.39 1.89
N VAL A 41 1.84 -6.25 1.24
CA VAL A 41 2.75 -5.69 0.25
C VAL A 41 2.89 -4.20 0.51
N GLU A 42 4.10 -3.68 0.32
CA GLU A 42 4.43 -2.27 0.41
C GLU A 42 4.86 -1.78 -0.97
N LEU A 43 4.37 -0.60 -1.34
CA LEU A 43 4.75 0.10 -2.57
C LEU A 43 4.75 1.61 -2.36
N GLU A 44 5.28 2.34 -3.33
CA GLU A 44 5.16 3.80 -3.38
C GLU A 44 4.19 4.22 -4.49
N GLY A 45 3.37 5.22 -4.20
CA GLY A 45 2.43 5.77 -5.17
C GLY A 45 1.70 7.00 -4.63
N THR A 46 0.89 7.60 -5.49
CA THR A 46 0.04 8.74 -5.15
C THR A 46 -1.27 8.31 -4.50
N LEU A 47 -2.05 9.26 -3.99
CA LEU A 47 -3.40 8.95 -3.52
C LEU A 47 -4.31 8.40 -4.63
N LYS A 48 -4.10 8.79 -5.91
CA LYS A 48 -4.83 8.21 -7.06
C LYS A 48 -4.51 6.73 -7.24
N ASP A 49 -3.26 6.36 -7.07
CA ASP A 49 -2.80 4.98 -7.14
C ASP A 49 -3.42 4.15 -6.01
N CYS A 50 -3.44 4.70 -4.79
CA CYS A 50 -4.11 4.09 -3.64
C CYS A 50 -5.60 3.82 -3.93
N ILE A 51 -6.32 4.78 -4.52
CA ILE A 51 -7.73 4.58 -4.91
C ILE A 51 -7.86 3.48 -5.97
N ARG A 52 -7.00 3.49 -6.99
CA ARG A 52 -7.01 2.45 -8.04
C ARG A 52 -6.76 1.06 -7.45
N LEU A 53 -5.80 0.92 -6.55
CA LEU A 53 -5.52 -0.34 -5.84
C LEU A 53 -6.73 -0.79 -5.03
N ASN A 54 -7.35 0.11 -4.26
CA ASN A 54 -8.51 -0.20 -3.41
C ASN A 54 -9.71 -0.72 -4.23
N LEU A 55 -9.92 -0.20 -5.43
CA LEU A 55 -11.02 -0.60 -6.31
C LEU A 55 -10.80 -1.92 -7.05
N ASN A 56 -9.55 -2.37 -7.23
CA ASN A 56 -9.23 -3.48 -8.13
C ASN A 56 -8.66 -4.72 -7.42
N LEU A 57 -8.03 -4.56 -6.26
CA LEU A 57 -7.43 -5.68 -5.53
C LEU A 57 -8.50 -6.51 -4.83
N ARG A 58 -8.48 -7.83 -5.02
CA ARG A 58 -9.45 -8.77 -4.42
C ARG A 58 -8.85 -9.49 -3.22
N CYS A 59 -7.53 -9.67 -3.21
CA CYS A 59 -6.81 -10.33 -2.11
C CYS A 59 -6.50 -9.36 -0.96
N ALA A 60 -6.64 -8.05 -1.18
CA ALA A 60 -6.36 -7.02 -0.18
C ALA A 60 -7.47 -6.93 0.87
N SER A 61 -7.08 -6.85 2.14
CA SER A 61 -7.99 -6.53 3.25
C SER A 61 -8.10 -5.02 3.46
N GLN A 62 -6.99 -4.29 3.36
CA GLN A 62 -6.93 -2.83 3.47
C GLN A 62 -5.84 -2.26 2.55
N VAL A 63 -6.07 -1.07 2.02
CA VAL A 63 -5.06 -0.26 1.30
C VAL A 63 -4.89 1.05 2.06
N LEU A 64 -3.71 1.26 2.65
CA LEU A 64 -3.43 2.34 3.58
C LEU A 64 -2.38 3.28 2.97
N PHE A 65 -2.73 4.56 2.81
CA PHE A 65 -1.83 5.60 2.34
C PHE A 65 -1.17 6.34 3.52
N SER A 66 0.16 6.50 3.49
CA SER A 66 0.90 7.20 4.54
C SER A 66 0.72 8.72 4.42
N LEU A 67 0.00 9.31 5.38
CA LEU A 67 -0.17 10.77 5.48
C LEU A 67 1.09 11.46 6.00
N ASN A 68 1.69 10.88 7.06
CA ASN A 68 2.90 11.39 7.67
C ASN A 68 3.63 10.27 8.42
N GLU A 69 4.93 10.43 8.61
CA GLU A 69 5.79 9.53 9.40
C GLU A 69 6.79 10.38 10.16
N PHE A 70 6.83 10.22 11.48
CA PHE A 70 7.71 10.97 12.36
C PHE A 70 8.00 10.15 13.61
N ARG A 71 9.12 10.47 14.28
CA ARG A 71 9.45 9.87 15.56
C ARG A 71 8.66 10.57 16.66
N ALA A 72 7.83 9.83 17.39
CA ALA A 72 7.22 10.30 18.62
C ALA A 72 8.28 10.28 19.74
N PHE A 73 8.66 11.45 20.25
CA PHE A 73 9.68 11.58 21.29
C PHE A 73 9.12 11.39 22.70
N ASN A 74 7.90 11.87 22.91
CA ASN A 74 7.14 11.79 24.15
C ASN A 74 5.64 11.72 23.84
N ALA A 75 4.84 11.41 24.85
CA ALA A 75 3.38 11.34 24.76
C ALA A 75 2.68 12.65 25.22
N ASP A 76 3.44 13.56 25.84
CA ASP A 76 2.99 14.87 26.31
C ASP A 76 2.73 15.85 25.16
#